data_AF-A0A5R1NUH9-F1
#
_entry.id   AF-A0A5R1NUH9-F1
#
_cell.length_a   1.000
_cell.length_b   1.000
_cell.length_c   1.000
_cell.angle_alpha   90.00
_cell.angle_beta   90.00
_cell.angle_gamma   90.00
#
_symmetry.space_group_name_H-M   'P 1'
#
loop_
_entity.id
_entity.type
_entity.pdbx_description
1 polymer ?
#
loop_
_entity_poly.entity_id
_entity_poly.type
_entity_poly.pdbx_seq_one_letter_code
_entity_poly.pdbx_strand_id
1 'polypeptide(L)'
;MTHNAVDEKILQQWTRRLSQALQILDLELDNHLILNVADEAAHAVSPMAAPITTFVVGYAAGLAAANSTIASQLAIARAAEIVLDVCRQPAEENPDEAGWVNTAQ
;
A
#
# COMPACT_ATOMS: atom_id res chain seq x y z
N MET A 1 8.20 -22.44 17.19
CA MET A 1 8.08 -21.05 16.72
C MET A 1 7.84 -21.13 15.23
N THR A 2 6.65 -20.77 14.76
CA THR A 2 6.24 -20.95 13.35
C THR A 2 7.06 -20.02 12.45
N HIS A 3 7.44 -20.50 11.27
CA HIS A 3 8.24 -19.79 10.25
C HIS A 3 7.72 -18.35 10.01
N ASN A 4 6.40 -18.18 9.97
CA ASN A 4 5.70 -16.91 9.80
C ASN A 4 6.10 -15.79 10.79
N ALA A 5 6.28 -16.12 12.08
CA ALA A 5 6.65 -15.12 13.09
C ALA A 5 8.12 -14.67 12.96
N VAL A 6 8.97 -15.54 12.41
CA VAL A 6 10.37 -15.21 12.12
C VAL A 6 10.44 -14.29 10.90
N ASP A 7 9.67 -14.58 9.86
CA ASP A 7 9.61 -13.78 8.63
C ASP A 7 9.10 -12.37 8.90
N GLU A 8 8.02 -12.24 9.68
CA GLU A 8 7.50 -10.94 10.11
C GLU A 8 8.57 -10.10 10.82
N LYS A 9 9.33 -10.72 11.74
CA LYS A 9 10.40 -10.04 12.46
C LYS A 9 11.54 -9.61 11.54
N ILE A 10 11.85 -10.40 10.51
CA ILE A 10 12.88 -10.06 9.50
C ILE A 10 12.42 -8.86 8.67
N LEU A 11 11.17 -8.88 8.18
CA LEU A 11 10.58 -7.77 7.42
C LEU A 11 10.54 -6.48 8.24
N GLN A 12 10.09 -6.55 9.49
CA GLN A 12 10.08 -5.40 10.40
C GLN A 12 11.48 -4.80 10.63
N GLN A 13 12.51 -5.63 10.77
CA GLN A 13 13.89 -5.15 10.90
C GLN A 13 14.42 -4.53 9.61
N TRP A 14 14.10 -5.16 8.47
CA TRP A 14 14.48 -4.66 7.16
C TRP A 14 13.86 -3.30 6.86
N THR A 15 12.55 -3.15 7.09
CA THR A 15 11.84 -1.88 6.94
C THR A 15 12.46 -0.79 7.79
N ARG A 16 12.75 -1.06 9.09
CA ARG A 16 13.45 -0.08 9.94
C ARG A 16 14.81 0.33 9.40
N ARG A 17 15.60 -0.64 8.90
CA ARG A 17 16.92 -0.36 8.32
C ARG A 17 16.82 0.51 7.07
N LEU A 18 15.84 0.25 6.21
CA LEU A 18 15.58 1.07 5.03
C LEU A 18 15.11 2.48 5.40
N SER A 19 14.18 2.62 6.35
CA SER A 19 13.74 3.95 6.84
C SER A 19 14.90 4.78 7.35
N GLN A 20 15.81 4.16 8.11
CA GLN A 20 17.03 4.83 8.60
C GLN A 20 17.96 5.24 7.45
N ALA A 21 18.21 4.34 6.49
CA ALA A 21 19.08 4.62 5.35
C ALA A 21 18.54 5.73 4.45
N LEU A 22 17.20 5.81 4.32
CA LEU A 22 16.50 6.80 3.52
C LEU A 22 16.13 8.06 4.30
N GLN A 23 16.50 8.15 5.58
CA GLN A 23 16.19 9.26 6.49
C GLN A 23 14.69 9.58 6.59
N ILE A 24 13.85 8.55 6.52
CA ILE A 24 12.39 8.67 6.68
C ILE A 24 12.07 8.60 8.17
N LEU A 25 11.68 9.74 8.75
CA LEU A 25 11.25 9.84 10.14
C LEU A 25 9.81 9.34 10.27
N ASP A 26 9.52 8.65 11.38
CA ASP A 26 8.17 8.25 11.78
C ASP A 26 7.40 7.44 10.70
N LEU A 27 8.11 6.63 9.91
CA LEU A 27 7.48 5.66 9.02
C LEU A 27 7.01 4.45 9.82
N GLU A 28 5.70 4.37 10.03
CA GLU A 28 5.02 3.20 10.56
C GLU A 28 4.35 2.45 9.40
N LEU A 29 4.89 1.28 9.08
CA LEU A 29 4.44 0.47 7.96
C LEU A 29 3.86 -0.85 8.45
N ASP A 30 2.59 -1.08 8.13
CA ASP A 30 1.92 -2.36 8.33
C ASP A 30 2.30 -3.32 7.18
N ASN A 31 3.25 -4.22 7.45
CA ASN A 31 3.72 -5.17 6.44
C ASN A 31 2.60 -6.11 5.97
N HIS A 32 1.67 -6.50 6.84
CA HIS A 32 0.56 -7.39 6.45
C HIS A 32 -0.36 -6.70 5.46
N LEU A 33 -0.69 -5.44 5.70
CA LEU A 33 -1.50 -4.65 4.77
C LEU A 33 -0.84 -4.51 3.41
N ILE A 34 0.46 -4.20 3.36
CA ILE A 34 1.20 -4.05 2.09
C ILE A 34 1.30 -5.39 1.35
N LEU A 35 1.54 -6.49 2.06
CA LEU A 35 1.56 -7.83 1.46
C LEU A 35 0.18 -8.23 0.94
N ASN A 36 -0.90 -7.88 1.65
CA ASN A 36 -2.27 -8.11 1.18
C ASN A 36 -2.58 -7.32 -0.09
N VAL A 37 -2.16 -6.05 -0.17
CA VAL A 37 -2.27 -5.23 -1.39
C VAL A 37 -1.53 -5.88 -2.56
N ALA A 38 -0.31 -6.35 -2.33
CA ALA A 38 0.47 -7.03 -3.35
C ALA A 38 -0.23 -8.30 -3.84
N ASP A 39 -0.74 -9.11 -2.91
CA ASP A 39 -1.41 -10.37 -3.20
C ASP A 39 -2.69 -10.14 -4.00
N GLU A 40 -3.54 -9.21 -3.57
CA GLU A 40 -4.79 -8.89 -4.28
C GLU A 40 -4.52 -8.38 -5.70
N ALA A 41 -3.54 -7.49 -5.88
CA ALA A 41 -3.15 -7.00 -7.20
C ALA A 41 -2.61 -8.10 -8.11
N ALA A 42 -1.83 -9.04 -7.54
CA ALA A 42 -1.30 -10.18 -8.28
C ALA A 42 -2.42 -11.10 -8.80
N HIS A 43 -3.45 -11.32 -7.98
CA HIS A 43 -4.61 -12.14 -8.33
C HIS A 43 -5.54 -11.44 -9.32
N ALA A 44 -5.79 -10.15 -9.14
CA ALA A 44 -6.73 -9.40 -9.98
C ALA A 44 -6.20 -9.12 -11.39
N VAL A 45 -4.89 -8.89 -11.54
CA VAL A 45 -4.29 -8.43 -12.81
C VAL A 45 -3.25 -9.40 -13.34
N SER A 46 -2.11 -9.51 -12.66
CA SER A 46 -1.02 -10.44 -12.99
C SER A 46 0.05 -10.38 -11.89
N PRO A 47 0.95 -11.37 -11.78
CA PRO A 47 2.03 -11.35 -10.80
C PRO A 47 2.92 -10.07 -10.84
N MET A 48 3.01 -9.41 -12.01
CA MET A 48 3.77 -8.16 -12.15
C MET A 48 3.07 -6.93 -11.58
N ALA A 49 1.76 -7.00 -11.32
CA ALA A 49 1.02 -5.90 -10.73
C ALA A 49 1.39 -5.66 -9.26
N ALA A 50 1.71 -6.71 -8.49
CA ALA A 50 2.10 -6.61 -7.08
C ALA A 50 3.15 -5.52 -6.77
N PRO A 51 4.35 -5.52 -7.39
CA PRO A 51 5.37 -4.50 -7.12
C PRO A 51 4.97 -3.11 -7.65
N ILE A 52 4.25 -3.03 -8.77
CA ILE A 52 3.81 -1.76 -9.34
C ILE A 52 2.78 -1.10 -8.43
N THR A 53 1.78 -1.87 -8.00
CA THR A 53 0.70 -1.40 -7.13
C THR A 53 1.21 -0.96 -5.77
N THR A 54 2.08 -1.75 -5.12
CA THR A 54 2.67 -1.36 -3.84
C THR A 54 3.55 -0.11 -3.93
N PHE A 55 4.27 0.08 -5.05
CA PHE A 55 4.98 1.33 -5.32
C PHE A 55 4.02 2.53 -5.42
N VAL A 56 2.91 2.39 -6.16
CA VAL A 56 1.90 3.45 -6.30
C VAL A 56 1.25 3.80 -4.97
N VAL A 57 0.92 2.81 -4.13
CA VAL A 57 0.42 3.03 -2.76
C VAL A 57 1.41 3.84 -1.94
N GLY A 58 2.69 3.44 -1.94
CA GLY A 58 3.75 4.16 -1.23
C GLY A 58 3.93 5.60 -1.73
N TYR A 59 3.87 5.81 -3.04
CA TYR A 59 3.97 7.13 -3.65
C TYR A 59 2.79 8.03 -3.28
N ALA A 60 1.55 7.53 -3.39
CA ALA A 60 0.35 8.26 -3.03
C ALA A 60 0.32 8.62 -1.54
N ALA A 61 0.69 7.68 -0.67
CA ALA A 61 0.81 7.93 0.76
C ALA A 61 1.89 8.98 1.09
N GLY A 62 3.03 8.93 0.40
CA GLY A 62 4.10 9.93 0.52
C GLY A 62 3.64 11.33 0.12
N LEU A 63 2.90 11.45 -0.99
CA LEU A 63 2.30 12.72 -1.41
C LEU A 63 1.28 13.25 -0.39
N ALA A 64 0.41 12.39 0.13
CA ALA A 64 -0.57 12.77 1.13
C ALA A 64 0.10 13.24 2.43
N ALA A 65 1.11 12.51 2.91
CA ALA A 65 1.87 12.86 4.11
C ALA A 65 2.71 14.13 3.94
N ALA A 66 3.19 14.44 2.73
CA ALA A 66 3.93 15.67 2.45
C ALA A 66 3.02 16.92 2.40
N ASN A 67 1.78 16.76 1.96
CA ASN A 67 0.83 17.86 1.73
C ASN A 67 -0.11 18.13 2.92
N SER A 68 -0.07 17.31 3.96
CA SER A 68 -0.97 17.38 5.10
C SER A 68 -0.27 16.98 6.40
N THR A 69 -0.92 17.18 7.55
CA THR A 69 -0.42 16.68 8.85
C THR A 69 -0.91 15.25 9.15
N ILE A 70 -1.23 14.47 8.11
CA ILE A 70 -1.69 13.09 8.27
C ILE A 70 -0.48 12.20 8.56
N ALA A 71 -0.62 11.33 9.58
CA ALA A 71 0.40 10.34 9.91
C ALA A 71 0.64 9.36 8.75
N SER A 72 1.90 8.96 8.55
CA SER A 72 2.34 8.05 7.49
C SER A 72 1.50 6.77 7.43
N GLN A 73 1.21 6.17 8.59
CA GLN A 73 0.38 4.97 8.70
C GLN A 73 -1.03 5.16 8.14
N LEU A 74 -1.68 6.28 8.47
CA LEU A 74 -3.04 6.57 8.01
C LEU A 74 -3.06 6.85 6.50
N ALA A 75 -2.06 7.58 5.99
CA ALA A 75 -1.94 7.84 4.56
C ALA A 75 -1.76 6.53 3.76
N ILE A 76 -0.93 5.61 4.26
CA ILE A 76 -0.73 4.27 3.69
C ILE A 76 -2.04 3.47 3.73
N ALA A 77 -2.72 3.45 4.88
CA ALA A 77 -3.98 2.71 5.05
C ALA A 77 -5.05 3.18 4.06
N ARG A 78 -5.22 4.49 3.88
CA ARG A 78 -6.17 5.06 2.92
C ARG A 78 -5.84 4.70 1.47
N ALA A 79 -4.57 4.81 1.08
CA ALA A 79 -4.15 4.44 -0.26
C ALA A 79 -4.34 2.94 -0.53
N ALA A 80 -4.04 2.09 0.46
CA ALA A 80 -4.26 0.65 0.40
C ALA A 80 -5.75 0.29 0.30
N GLU A 81 -6.63 0.93 1.07
CA GLU A 81 -8.09 0.74 1.00
C GLU A 81 -8.60 0.97 -0.43
N ILE A 82 -8.26 2.11 -1.03
CA ILE A 82 -8.68 2.47 -2.39
C ILE A 82 -8.20 1.42 -3.40
N VAL A 83 -6.94 1.00 -3.31
CA VAL A 83 -6.35 0.02 -4.22
C VAL A 83 -7.01 -1.34 -4.08
N LEU A 84 -7.27 -1.80 -2.85
CA LEU A 84 -7.93 -3.07 -2.61
C LEU A 84 -9.38 -3.06 -3.14
N ASP A 85 -10.07 -1.92 -3.05
CA ASP A 85 -11.40 -1.77 -3.63
C ASP A 85 -11.34 -1.86 -5.17
N VAL A 86 -10.36 -1.19 -5.80
CA VAL A 86 -10.13 -1.29 -7.26
C VAL A 86 -9.80 -2.73 -7.68
N CYS A 87 -8.95 -3.45 -6.95
CA CYS A 87 -8.60 -4.82 -7.31
C CYS A 87 -9.79 -5.80 -7.19
N ARG A 88 -10.75 -5.51 -6.30
CA ARG A 88 -11.95 -6.33 -6.10
C ARG A 88 -13.08 -6.00 -7.08
N GLN A 89 -12.99 -4.91 -7.84
CA GLN A 89 -13.97 -4.57 -8.86
C GLN A 89 -13.91 -5.55 -10.04
N PRO A 90 -15.05 -6.05 -10.53
CA PRO A 90 -15.08 -6.90 -11.72
C PRO A 90 -14.60 -6.10 -12.93
N ALA A 91 -13.77 -6.71 -13.79
CA ALA A 91 -13.16 -6.08 -14.96
C ALA A 91 -14.16 -5.48 -15.99
N GLU A 92 -15.46 -5.71 -15.82
CA GLU A 92 -16.53 -5.13 -16.65
C GLU A 92 -16.94 -3.72 -16.22
N GLU A 93 -16.52 -3.25 -15.04
CA GLU A 93 -16.71 -1.87 -14.60
C GLU A 93 -15.55 -1.01 -15.14
N ASN A 94 -15.75 -0.43 -16.31
CA ASN A 94 -14.76 0.47 -16.91
C ASN A 94 -14.57 1.68 -15.97
N PRO A 95 -13.39 1.91 -15.39
CA PRO A 95 -13.16 3.00 -14.43
C PRO A 95 -13.41 4.39 -15.05
N ASP A 96 -13.41 4.48 -16.38
CA ASP A 96 -13.75 5.69 -17.13
C ASP A 96 -15.28 5.94 -17.25
N GLU A 97 -16.13 4.92 -17.09
CA GLU A 97 -17.61 5.07 -17.10
C GLU A 97 -18.17 5.37 -15.71
N ALA A 98 -17.61 4.78 -14.66
CA ALA A 98 -17.96 5.08 -13.28
C ALA A 98 -17.15 6.28 -12.78
N GLY A 99 -17.45 7.47 -13.33
CA GLY A 99 -16.77 8.72 -13.06
C GLY A 99 -16.30 8.83 -11.60
N TRP A 100 -14.99 8.87 -11.42
CA TRP A 100 -14.28 9.01 -10.14
C TRP A 100 -14.46 10.44 -9.59
N VAL A 101 -15.70 10.88 -9.49
CA VAL A 101 -16.09 12.14 -8.89
C VAL A 101 -16.52 11.85 -7.47
N ASN A 102 -15.69 12.30 -6.53
CA ASN A 102 -16.01 12.49 -5.11
C ASN A 102 -15.62 11.36 -4.15
N THR A 103 -14.33 11.03 -4.08
CA THR A 103 -13.76 10.53 -2.82
C THR A 103 -12.48 11.31 -2.49
N ALA A 104 -12.59 12.14 -1.45
CA ALA A 104 -11.53 12.90 -0.76
C ALA A 104 -11.11 14.28 -1.36
N GLN A 105 -11.95 15.29 -1.11
CA GLN A 105 -11.49 16.58 -0.59
C GLN A 105 -11.90 16.69 0.88
#